data_AF-A0A937BNK8-F1
#
_entry.id   AF-A0A937BNK8-F1
#
_cell.length_a   1.000
_cell.length_b   1.000
_cell.length_c   1.000
_cell.angle_alpha   90.00
_cell.angle_beta   90.00
_cell.angle_gamma   90.00
#
_symmetry.space_group_name_H-M   'P 1'
#
loop_
_entity.id
_entity.type
_entity.pdbx_description
1 polymer ?
#
loop_
_entity_poly.entity_id
_entity_poly.type
_entity_poly.pdbx_seq_one_letter_code
_entity_poly.pdbx_strand_id
1 'polypeptide(L)'
;MTAAVFEARYHRILRSREQGYEELSDFLGRHADIGPLVRSGLLYRREENSEFQRYHGYVPTPAAEDRLLYIQEKELILVKPGQSAALISALKKDPSPKSAFKPTFAEPTLEQFAAWRSARDQAGRDVWRTQRCEHWHQALLSGFMDIRSFTKRTGIGEGGLLRLELCKPRMDRAHEQALSMEPTKEGAQYLTVLDPWELLLIKPGMELPLYERCEPEQAAYWIGLP
;
A
#
# COMPACT_ATOMS: atom_id res chain seq x y z
N MET A 1 -23.78 -20.07 -9.22
CA MET A 1 -22.92 -20.94 -8.36
C MET A 1 -23.82 -22.03 -7.77
N THR A 2 -23.50 -23.32 -7.94
CA THR A 2 -24.36 -24.42 -7.45
C THR A 2 -24.10 -24.74 -5.97
N ALA A 3 -25.11 -25.22 -5.24
CA ALA A 3 -25.03 -25.53 -3.80
C ALA A 3 -23.90 -26.51 -3.42
N ALA A 4 -23.62 -27.49 -4.29
CA ALA A 4 -22.53 -28.44 -4.09
C ALA A 4 -21.12 -27.79 -4.12
N VAL A 5 -20.95 -26.74 -4.95
CA VAL A 5 -19.71 -25.96 -4.99
C VAL A 5 -19.58 -25.11 -3.71
N PHE A 6 -20.69 -24.62 -3.16
CA PHE A 6 -20.70 -23.90 -1.89
C PHE A 6 -20.34 -24.80 -0.70
N GLU A 7 -20.94 -25.98 -0.58
CA GLU A 7 -20.64 -26.92 0.53
C GLU A 7 -19.20 -27.44 0.50
N ALA A 8 -18.70 -27.86 -0.67
CA ALA A 8 -17.30 -28.29 -0.80
C ALA A 8 -16.32 -27.16 -0.44
N ARG A 9 -16.68 -25.91 -0.75
CA ARG A 9 -15.90 -24.71 -0.38
C ARG A 9 -15.95 -24.43 1.12
N TYR A 10 -17.11 -24.58 1.75
CA TYR A 10 -17.33 -24.39 3.19
C TYR A 10 -16.56 -25.44 4.00
N HIS A 11 -16.64 -26.72 3.64
CA HIS A 11 -15.89 -27.80 4.29
C HIS A 11 -14.36 -27.64 4.18
N ARG A 12 -13.84 -26.99 3.15
CA ARG A 12 -12.39 -26.71 3.02
C ARG A 12 -11.95 -25.55 3.93
N ILE A 13 -12.82 -24.55 4.15
CA ILE A 13 -12.57 -23.47 5.13
C ILE A 13 -12.62 -24.05 6.54
N LEU A 14 -13.62 -24.88 6.84
CA LEU A 14 -13.72 -25.57 8.12
C LEU A 14 -12.49 -26.44 8.40
N ARG A 15 -12.02 -27.23 7.41
CA ARG A 15 -10.76 -27.98 7.54
C ARG A 15 -9.53 -27.10 7.76
N SER A 16 -9.49 -25.90 7.18
CA SER A 16 -8.38 -24.96 7.42
C SER A 16 -8.44 -24.42 8.86
N ARG A 17 -9.65 -24.15 9.38
CA ARG A 17 -9.86 -23.78 10.79
C ARG A 17 -9.46 -24.90 11.74
N GLU A 18 -9.78 -26.15 11.40
CA GLU A 18 -9.33 -27.35 12.14
C GLU A 18 -7.79 -27.49 12.16
N GLN A 19 -7.11 -26.98 11.14
CA GLN A 19 -5.64 -26.92 11.07
C GLN A 19 -5.04 -25.70 11.79
N GLY A 20 -5.87 -24.90 12.48
CA GLY A 20 -5.43 -23.74 13.26
C GLY A 20 -5.25 -22.45 12.43
N TYR A 21 -5.75 -22.41 11.19
CA TYR A 21 -5.82 -21.16 10.44
C TYR A 21 -6.97 -20.30 10.94
N GLU A 22 -6.71 -19.02 11.11
CA GLU A 22 -7.69 -18.02 11.52
C GLU A 22 -7.99 -17.10 10.34
N GLU A 23 -9.24 -16.78 10.08
CA GLU A 23 -9.57 -15.83 9.02
C GLU A 23 -9.17 -14.41 9.45
N LEU A 24 -8.64 -13.60 8.53
CA LEU A 24 -8.16 -12.26 8.89
C LEU A 24 -9.23 -11.39 9.56
N SER A 25 -10.49 -11.50 9.13
CA SER A 25 -11.60 -10.78 9.76
C SER A 25 -11.89 -11.24 11.18
N ASP A 26 -11.68 -12.53 11.47
CA ASP A 26 -11.88 -13.09 12.80
C ASP A 26 -10.73 -12.65 13.72
N PHE A 27 -9.48 -12.71 13.22
CA PHE A 27 -8.28 -12.24 13.92
C PHE A 27 -8.34 -10.75 14.26
N LEU A 28 -8.75 -9.92 13.30
CA LEU A 28 -8.90 -8.47 13.49
C LEU A 28 -10.09 -8.18 14.43
N GLY A 29 -11.17 -8.94 14.31
CA GLY A 29 -12.40 -8.73 15.04
C GLY A 29 -13.35 -7.73 14.34
N ARG A 30 -14.55 -7.57 14.91
CA ARG A 30 -15.71 -6.92 14.27
C ARG A 30 -15.51 -5.44 13.87
N HIS A 31 -14.56 -4.74 14.49
CA HIS A 31 -14.35 -3.30 14.33
C HIS A 31 -12.94 -2.92 13.91
N ALA A 32 -12.10 -3.89 13.56
CA ALA A 32 -10.70 -3.62 13.29
C ALA A 32 -10.48 -3.26 11.83
N ASP A 33 -9.83 -2.11 11.66
CA ASP A 33 -9.40 -1.56 10.39
C ASP A 33 -8.19 -2.34 9.84
N ILE A 34 -8.10 -2.44 8.52
CA ILE A 34 -6.93 -3.00 7.82
C ILE A 34 -5.77 -2.00 7.73
N GLY A 35 -6.00 -0.73 8.06
CA GLY A 35 -4.99 0.34 8.03
C GLY A 35 -3.65 -0.01 8.68
N PRO A 36 -3.61 -0.59 9.90
CA PRO A 36 -2.36 -1.02 10.52
C PRO A 36 -1.59 -2.09 9.72
N LEU A 37 -2.29 -3.02 9.07
CA LEU A 37 -1.66 -4.02 8.19
C LEU A 37 -1.06 -3.36 6.96
N VAL A 38 -1.75 -2.37 6.38
CA VAL A 38 -1.26 -1.62 5.21
C VAL A 38 -0.04 -0.78 5.59
N ARG A 39 -0.12 0.04 6.65
CA ARG A 39 1.00 0.89 7.10
C ARG A 39 2.22 0.11 7.56
N SER A 40 2.02 -1.11 8.05
CA SER A 40 3.12 -2.03 8.37
C SER A 40 3.70 -2.75 7.15
N GLY A 41 3.22 -2.44 5.93
CA GLY A 41 3.69 -3.04 4.68
C GLY A 41 3.29 -4.50 4.49
N LEU A 42 2.26 -4.97 5.20
CA LEU A 42 1.80 -6.37 5.15
C LEU A 42 0.69 -6.59 4.13
N LEU A 43 -0.06 -5.54 3.79
CA LEU A 43 -1.08 -5.57 2.75
C LEU A 43 -0.82 -4.46 1.74
N TYR A 44 -1.07 -4.76 0.46
CA TYR A 44 -1.13 -3.77 -0.60
C TYR A 44 -2.44 -3.89 -1.36
N ARG A 45 -2.83 -2.80 -2.03
CA ARG A 45 -4.01 -2.81 -2.90
C ARG A 45 -3.63 -3.42 -4.24
N ARG A 46 -4.30 -4.49 -4.67
CA ARG A 46 -3.98 -5.12 -5.97
C ARG A 46 -4.30 -4.23 -7.16
N GLU A 47 -3.74 -4.53 -8.32
CA GLU A 47 -3.96 -3.79 -9.57
C GLU A 47 -5.42 -3.86 -10.06
N GLU A 48 -6.01 -5.05 -10.06
CA GLU A 48 -7.30 -5.30 -10.68
C GLU A 48 -8.44 -5.35 -9.67
N ASN A 49 -9.55 -4.66 -9.95
CA ASN A 49 -10.78 -4.83 -9.17
C ASN A 49 -11.55 -6.04 -9.76
N SER A 50 -11.73 -7.09 -8.96
CA SER A 50 -12.57 -8.23 -9.31
C SER A 50 -14.04 -7.95 -8.98
N GLU A 51 -14.95 -8.67 -9.64
CA GLU A 51 -16.40 -8.61 -9.36
C GLU A 51 -16.72 -8.97 -7.89
N PHE A 52 -15.95 -9.89 -7.32
CA PHE A 52 -16.00 -10.27 -5.91
C PHE A 52 -14.68 -9.91 -5.25
N GLN A 53 -14.67 -8.87 -4.41
CA GLN A 53 -13.49 -8.45 -3.65
C GLN A 53 -13.79 -8.48 -2.15
N ARG A 54 -12.91 -9.09 -1.38
CA ARG A 54 -12.90 -8.98 0.08
C ARG A 54 -11.79 -8.06 0.54
N TYR A 55 -11.87 -7.59 1.79
CA TYR A 55 -10.87 -6.68 2.38
C TYR A 55 -10.65 -5.45 1.49
N HIS A 56 -11.73 -4.99 0.86
CA HIS A 56 -11.75 -3.98 -0.17
C HIS A 56 -10.95 -4.28 -1.44
N GLY A 57 -10.15 -5.35 -1.56
CA GLY A 57 -9.19 -5.59 -2.66
C GLY A 57 -7.73 -5.53 -2.20
N TYR A 58 -7.49 -5.44 -0.89
CA TYR A 58 -6.16 -5.59 -0.32
C TYR A 58 -5.75 -7.05 -0.24
N VAL A 59 -4.50 -7.33 -0.61
CA VAL A 59 -3.90 -8.67 -0.59
C VAL A 59 -2.53 -8.63 0.11
N PRO A 60 -2.05 -9.76 0.65
CA PRO A 60 -0.73 -9.84 1.30
C PRO A 60 0.41 -9.42 0.38
N THR A 61 1.34 -8.65 0.94
CA THR A 61 2.65 -8.38 0.32
C THR A 61 3.57 -9.60 0.49
N PRO A 62 4.70 -9.68 -0.25
CA PRO A 62 5.71 -10.69 0.00
C PRO A 62 6.21 -10.71 1.46
N ALA A 63 6.30 -9.55 2.11
CA ALA A 63 6.72 -9.44 3.52
C ALA A 63 5.72 -10.07 4.52
N ALA A 64 4.48 -10.30 4.09
CA ALA A 64 3.45 -10.93 4.89
C ALA A 64 3.35 -12.45 4.67
N GLU A 65 4.05 -13.02 3.68
CA GLU A 65 3.94 -14.45 3.33
C GLU A 65 4.19 -15.38 4.51
N ASP A 66 5.09 -15.04 5.43
CA ASP A 66 5.37 -15.88 6.61
C ASP A 66 4.19 -15.96 7.58
N ARG A 67 3.30 -14.97 7.57
CA ARG A 67 2.24 -14.78 8.57
C ARG A 67 0.85 -14.97 7.98
N LEU A 68 0.68 -14.61 6.71
CA LEU A 68 -0.60 -14.59 6.00
C LEU A 68 -0.57 -15.57 4.83
N LEU A 69 -1.71 -16.20 4.58
CA LEU A 69 -1.98 -17.02 3.41
C LEU A 69 -3.12 -16.37 2.63
N TYR A 70 -2.87 -16.06 1.36
CA TYR A 70 -3.91 -15.61 0.44
C TYR A 70 -4.43 -16.77 -0.40
N ILE A 71 -5.75 -16.98 -0.38
CA ILE A 71 -6.44 -17.95 -1.25
C ILE A 71 -7.16 -17.15 -2.32
N GLN A 72 -6.53 -17.01 -3.49
CA GLN A 72 -6.99 -16.15 -4.58
C GLN A 72 -8.40 -16.50 -5.05
N GLU A 73 -8.73 -17.79 -5.20
CA GLU A 73 -10.04 -18.22 -5.72
C GLU A 73 -11.20 -17.91 -4.78
N LYS A 74 -10.89 -17.58 -3.52
CA LYS A 74 -11.87 -17.27 -2.47
C LYS A 74 -11.74 -15.85 -1.95
N GLU A 75 -10.77 -15.09 -2.45
CA GLU A 75 -10.48 -13.74 -1.96
C GLU A 75 -10.29 -13.73 -0.44
N LEU A 76 -9.67 -14.78 0.10
CA LEU A 76 -9.57 -15.02 1.53
C LEU A 76 -8.15 -14.79 2.02
N ILE A 77 -8.00 -14.06 3.11
CA ILE A 77 -6.74 -13.94 3.83
C ILE A 77 -6.87 -14.70 5.14
N LEU A 78 -5.97 -15.66 5.34
CA LEU A 78 -5.88 -16.45 6.56
C LEU A 78 -4.58 -16.10 7.29
N VAL A 79 -4.64 -15.98 8.61
CA VAL A 79 -3.46 -15.99 9.48
C VAL A 79 -2.99 -17.43 9.61
N LYS A 80 -1.71 -17.67 9.36
CA LYS A 80 -1.11 -19.01 9.44
C LYS A 80 -1.09 -19.51 10.90
N PRO A 81 -1.17 -20.84 11.12
CA PRO A 81 -1.16 -21.42 12.45
C PRO A 81 0.04 -20.97 13.27
N GLY A 82 -0.20 -20.55 14.52
CA GLY A 82 0.82 -20.07 15.44
C GLY A 82 1.40 -18.67 15.14
N GLN A 83 0.94 -18.00 14.08
CA GLN A 83 1.46 -16.67 13.70
C GLN A 83 0.67 -15.49 14.28
N SER A 84 -0.44 -15.71 14.99
CA SER A 84 -1.29 -14.64 15.54
C SER A 84 -0.48 -13.69 16.47
N ALA A 85 0.33 -14.23 17.38
CA ALA A 85 1.16 -13.40 18.27
C ALA A 85 2.24 -12.61 17.50
N ALA A 86 2.86 -13.22 16.49
CA ALA A 86 3.84 -12.56 15.63
C ALA A 86 3.20 -11.45 14.80
N LEU A 87 1.98 -11.67 14.31
CA LEU A 87 1.20 -10.67 13.58
C LEU A 87 0.82 -9.50 14.49
N ILE A 88 0.32 -9.75 15.70
CA ILE A 88 0.06 -8.69 16.70
C ILE A 88 1.33 -7.88 16.99
N SER A 89 2.47 -8.55 17.17
CA SER A 89 3.74 -7.87 17.39
C SER A 89 4.19 -7.02 16.21
N ALA A 90 3.87 -7.42 14.97
CA ALA A 90 4.12 -6.62 13.79
C ALA A 90 3.20 -5.39 13.75
N LEU A 91 1.91 -5.56 14.05
CA LEU A 91 0.93 -4.46 14.09
C LEU A 91 1.21 -3.42 15.19
N LYS A 92 1.81 -3.83 16.32
CA LYS A 92 2.30 -2.89 17.34
C LYS A 92 3.41 -1.95 16.84
N LYS A 93 4.05 -2.28 15.72
CA LYS A 93 5.08 -1.45 15.07
C LYS A 93 4.50 -0.57 13.96
N ASP A 94 3.17 -0.43 13.89
CA ASP A 94 2.52 0.51 12.98
C ASP A 94 3.20 1.89 13.12
N PRO A 95 3.77 2.44 12.02
CA PRO A 95 4.48 3.71 12.07
C PRO A 95 3.56 4.89 12.40
N SER A 96 2.24 4.77 12.19
CA SER A 96 1.28 5.83 12.48
C SER A 96 -0.09 5.30 12.94
N PRO A 97 -0.21 4.78 14.17
CA PRO A 97 -1.41 4.11 14.65
C PRO A 97 -2.63 5.02 14.80
N LYS A 98 -2.42 6.34 14.90
CA LYS A 98 -3.50 7.34 15.03
C LYS A 98 -3.89 7.97 13.70
N SER A 99 -3.17 7.67 12.62
CA SER A 99 -3.47 8.23 11.31
C SER A 99 -4.78 7.67 10.75
N ALA A 100 -5.58 8.57 10.17
CA ALA A 100 -6.75 8.17 9.43
C ALA A 100 -6.36 7.21 8.30
N PHE A 101 -7.19 6.19 8.10
CA PHE A 101 -7.07 5.27 6.99
C PHE A 101 -8.45 4.99 6.43
N LYS A 102 -8.56 5.06 5.10
CA LYS A 102 -9.80 4.80 4.40
C LYS A 102 -9.51 3.87 3.22
N PRO A 103 -10.00 2.61 3.24
CA PRO A 103 -9.76 1.65 2.17
C PRO A 103 -10.21 2.14 0.78
N THR A 104 -11.26 2.96 0.73
CA THR A 104 -11.83 3.55 -0.50
C THR A 104 -11.13 4.84 -0.92
N PHE A 105 -10.32 5.44 -0.04
CA PHE A 105 -9.51 6.57 -0.46
C PHE A 105 -8.39 6.08 -1.38
N ALA A 106 -7.71 4.96 -1.12
CA ALA A 106 -6.62 4.54 -2.00
C ALA A 106 -7.12 4.11 -3.41
N GLU A 107 -6.97 4.99 -4.41
CA GLU A 107 -7.15 4.73 -5.86
C GLU A 107 -6.08 5.48 -6.68
N PRO A 108 -5.68 5.01 -7.89
CA PRO A 108 -5.82 3.68 -8.50
C PRO A 108 -4.47 2.99 -8.61
N THR A 109 -4.40 1.71 -8.24
CA THR A 109 -3.27 0.85 -8.59
C THR A 109 -3.23 0.58 -10.08
N LEU A 110 -4.37 0.38 -10.75
CA LEU A 110 -4.41 0.15 -12.21
C LEU A 110 -3.67 1.24 -13.01
N GLU A 111 -3.92 2.52 -12.73
CA GLU A 111 -3.22 3.61 -13.42
C GLU A 111 -1.73 3.67 -13.08
N GLN A 112 -1.35 3.34 -11.84
CA GLN A 112 0.05 3.30 -11.40
C GLN A 112 0.81 2.16 -12.07
N PHE A 113 0.24 0.95 -12.10
CA PHE A 113 0.82 -0.20 -12.80
C PHE A 113 0.83 0.03 -14.31
N ALA A 114 -0.17 0.70 -14.89
CA ALA A 114 -0.15 1.10 -16.30
C ALA A 114 0.96 2.13 -16.60
N ALA A 115 1.15 3.13 -15.74
CA ALA A 115 2.24 4.10 -15.86
C ALA A 115 3.62 3.42 -15.75
N TRP A 116 3.76 2.47 -14.83
CA TRP A 116 4.95 1.63 -14.73
C TRP A 116 5.19 0.82 -16.01
N ARG A 117 4.18 0.12 -16.53
CA ARG A 117 4.30 -0.66 -17.78
C ARG A 117 4.76 0.24 -18.94
N SER A 118 4.12 1.39 -19.10
CA SER A 118 4.51 2.35 -20.14
C SER A 118 5.95 2.84 -19.98
N ALA A 119 6.39 3.16 -18.76
CA ALA A 119 7.76 3.55 -18.49
C ALA A 119 8.76 2.42 -18.75
N ARG A 120 8.40 1.18 -18.42
CA ARG A 120 9.21 -0.01 -18.68
C ARG A 120 9.37 -0.30 -20.17
N ASP A 121 8.33 -0.08 -20.96
CA ASP A 121 8.37 -0.22 -22.42
C ASP A 121 9.26 0.88 -23.03
N GLN A 122 9.10 2.12 -22.56
CA GLN A 122 9.92 3.28 -23.00
C GLN A 122 11.40 3.17 -22.59
N ALA A 123 11.71 2.44 -21.51
CA ALA A 123 13.09 2.21 -21.09
C ALA A 123 13.92 1.45 -22.14
N GLY A 124 13.28 0.64 -22.98
CA GLY A 124 13.95 -0.11 -24.05
C GLY A 124 15.08 -1.00 -23.53
N ARG A 125 16.32 -0.72 -23.95
CA ARG A 125 17.55 -1.44 -23.55
C ARG A 125 18.39 -0.69 -22.51
N ASP A 126 17.94 0.47 -22.04
CA ASP A 126 18.64 1.21 -21.01
C ASP A 126 18.54 0.44 -19.68
N VAL A 127 19.69 -0.06 -19.21
CA VAL A 127 19.78 -0.91 -18.02
C VAL A 127 19.35 -0.15 -16.77
N TRP A 128 19.77 1.11 -16.62
CA TRP A 128 19.44 1.91 -15.44
C TRP A 128 17.95 2.21 -15.40
N ARG A 129 17.35 2.61 -16.53
CA ARG A 129 15.89 2.83 -16.60
C ARG A 129 15.09 1.56 -16.37
N THR A 130 15.59 0.42 -16.85
CA THR A 130 14.98 -0.89 -16.64
C THR A 130 14.97 -1.26 -15.17
N GLN A 131 16.13 -1.18 -14.50
CA GLN A 131 16.26 -1.46 -13.06
C GLN A 131 15.42 -0.50 -12.22
N ARG A 132 15.44 0.80 -12.55
CA ARG A 132 14.56 1.79 -11.91
C ARG A 132 13.08 1.41 -12.02
N CYS A 133 12.62 0.94 -13.18
CA CYS A 133 11.25 0.47 -13.35
C CYS A 133 10.98 -0.81 -12.54
N GLU A 134 11.92 -1.74 -12.47
CA GLU A 134 11.79 -2.96 -11.65
C GLU A 134 11.66 -2.62 -10.17
N HIS A 135 12.49 -1.71 -9.67
CA HIS A 135 12.42 -1.23 -8.29
C HIS A 135 11.13 -0.45 -8.01
N TRP A 136 10.64 0.34 -8.97
CA TRP A 136 9.32 0.97 -8.87
C TRP A 136 8.21 -0.09 -8.75
N HIS A 137 8.22 -1.13 -9.59
CA HIS A 137 7.24 -2.22 -9.52
C HIS A 137 7.23 -2.93 -8.16
N GLN A 138 8.40 -3.25 -7.62
CA GLN A 138 8.51 -3.88 -6.30
C GLN A 138 7.96 -2.99 -5.19
N ALA A 139 8.16 -1.67 -5.30
CA ALA A 139 7.57 -0.73 -4.37
C ALA A 139 6.04 -0.69 -4.47
N LEU A 140 5.47 -0.70 -5.68
CA LEU A 140 4.01 -0.80 -5.89
C LEU A 140 3.43 -2.08 -5.27
N LEU A 141 4.10 -3.23 -5.47
CA LEU A 141 3.72 -4.52 -4.85
C LEU A 141 3.90 -4.54 -3.33
N SER A 142 4.65 -3.58 -2.78
CA SER A 142 4.81 -3.38 -1.32
C SER A 142 3.85 -2.32 -0.77
N GLY A 143 2.93 -1.80 -1.59
CA GLY A 143 1.91 -0.83 -1.19
C GLY A 143 2.34 0.63 -1.20
N PHE A 144 3.53 0.95 -1.73
CA PHE A 144 3.94 2.33 -1.93
C PHE A 144 3.18 2.96 -3.09
N MET A 145 2.99 4.27 -3.03
CA MET A 145 2.41 5.06 -4.11
C MET A 145 3.46 6.00 -4.69
N ASP A 146 3.50 6.15 -6.01
CA ASP A 146 4.35 7.16 -6.66
C ASP A 146 3.82 8.58 -6.38
N ILE A 147 4.69 9.52 -6.03
CA ILE A 147 4.28 10.90 -5.72
C ILE A 147 3.54 11.57 -6.88
N ARG A 148 3.86 11.21 -8.13
CA ARG A 148 3.21 11.79 -9.32
C ARG A 148 1.75 11.39 -9.41
N SER A 149 1.42 10.17 -8.97
CA SER A 149 0.04 9.69 -8.90
C SER A 149 -0.75 10.45 -7.83
N PHE A 150 -0.13 10.69 -6.68
CA PHE A 150 -0.71 11.53 -5.64
C PHE A 150 -0.92 12.97 -6.11
N THR A 151 0.06 13.57 -6.79
CA THR A 151 -0.06 14.92 -7.35
C THR A 151 -1.16 15.00 -8.41
N LYS A 152 -1.23 14.03 -9.32
CA LYS A 152 -2.29 13.97 -10.34
C LYS A 152 -3.68 13.96 -9.71
N ARG A 153 -3.83 13.27 -8.58
CA ARG A 153 -5.10 13.11 -7.87
C ARG A 153 -5.49 14.32 -7.03
N THR A 154 -4.55 14.84 -6.25
CA THR A 154 -4.83 15.84 -5.19
C THR A 154 -4.46 17.26 -5.60
N GLY A 155 -3.72 17.43 -6.70
CA GLY A 155 -3.13 18.71 -7.09
C GLY A 155 -1.90 19.11 -6.26
N ILE A 156 -1.53 18.35 -5.23
CA ILE A 156 -0.38 18.66 -4.37
C ILE A 156 0.90 18.17 -5.03
N GLY A 157 1.68 19.11 -5.56
CA GLY A 157 3.00 18.86 -6.13
C GLY A 157 4.15 19.27 -5.21
N GLU A 158 5.36 19.30 -5.78
CA GLU A 158 6.60 19.71 -5.11
C GLU A 158 6.49 21.05 -4.37
N GLY A 159 5.90 22.07 -5.00
CA GLY A 159 5.73 23.39 -4.36
C GLY A 159 4.90 23.34 -3.07
N GLY A 160 3.89 22.46 -3.02
CA GLY A 160 3.08 22.24 -1.82
C GLY A 160 3.88 21.57 -0.70
N LEU A 161 4.66 20.53 -1.04
CA LEU A 161 5.50 19.81 -0.09
C LEU A 161 6.63 20.68 0.48
N LEU A 162 7.23 21.55 -0.35
CA LEU A 162 8.26 22.51 0.07
C LEU A 162 7.67 23.60 0.97
N ARG A 163 6.51 24.17 0.60
CA ARG A 163 5.84 25.23 1.37
C ARG A 163 5.46 24.77 2.77
N LEU A 164 5.11 23.49 2.92
CA LEU A 164 4.72 22.88 4.19
C LEU A 164 5.90 22.22 4.94
N GLU A 165 7.13 22.43 4.47
CA GLU A 165 8.36 21.92 5.09
C GLU A 165 8.40 20.38 5.23
N LEU A 166 7.59 19.66 4.44
CA LEU A 166 7.63 18.21 4.35
C LEU A 166 8.81 17.76 3.48
N CYS A 167 9.17 18.57 2.49
CA CYS A 167 10.39 18.40 1.72
C CYS A 167 11.27 19.64 1.86
N LYS A 168 12.56 19.47 1.56
CA LYS A 168 13.51 20.56 1.41
C LYS A 168 14.29 20.41 0.10
N PRO A 169 14.83 21.49 -0.48
CA PRO A 169 15.65 21.40 -1.68
C PRO A 169 16.86 20.49 -1.45
N ARG A 170 17.15 19.62 -2.43
CA ARG A 170 18.36 18.80 -2.44
C ARG A 170 19.48 19.61 -3.08
N MET A 171 20.46 20.01 -2.25
CA MET A 171 21.57 20.89 -2.66
C MET A 171 22.55 20.18 -3.60
N ASP A 172 22.85 18.92 -3.32
CA ASP A 172 23.77 18.11 -4.12
C ASP A 172 23.00 17.14 -5.00
N ARG A 173 22.85 17.49 -6.28
CA ARG A 173 22.23 16.62 -7.29
C ARG A 173 23.31 15.80 -7.97
N ALA A 174 23.25 14.47 -7.84
CA ALA A 174 24.19 13.57 -8.46
C ALA A 174 24.16 13.63 -10.01
N HIS A 175 23.02 13.98 -10.59
CA HIS A 175 22.82 14.17 -12.02
C HIS A 175 21.58 15.05 -12.29
N GLU A 176 21.40 15.53 -13.53
CA GLU A 176 20.28 16.43 -13.90
C GLU A 176 18.89 15.83 -13.64
N GLN A 177 18.77 14.50 -13.73
CA GLN A 177 17.51 13.77 -13.50
C GLN A 177 17.26 13.42 -12.01
N ALA A 178 18.15 13.84 -11.10
CA ALA A 178 18.02 13.52 -9.68
C ALA A 178 16.87 14.32 -9.09
N LEU A 179 16.28 13.80 -8.01
CA LEU A 179 15.23 14.49 -7.30
C LEU A 179 15.72 15.88 -6.86
N SER A 180 14.89 16.89 -7.14
CA SER A 180 15.13 18.28 -6.78
C SER A 180 14.98 18.55 -5.29
N MET A 181 14.30 17.64 -4.59
CA MET A 181 13.94 17.74 -3.20
C MET A 181 14.15 16.41 -2.47
N GLU A 182 14.34 16.49 -1.16
CA GLU A 182 14.40 15.34 -0.27
C GLU A 182 13.46 15.53 0.93
N PRO A 183 12.89 14.44 1.50
CA PRO A 183 12.04 14.55 2.67
C PRO A 183 12.77 15.16 3.87
N THR A 184 12.09 16.03 4.61
CA THR A 184 12.53 16.43 5.95
C THR A 184 12.27 15.32 6.96
N LYS A 185 12.65 15.51 8.23
CA LYS A 185 12.31 14.55 9.30
C LYS A 185 10.80 14.36 9.45
N GLU A 186 10.02 15.42 9.26
CA GLU A 186 8.56 15.37 9.28
C GLU A 186 8.02 14.68 8.02
N GLY A 187 8.48 15.09 6.83
CA GLY A 187 8.04 14.46 5.58
C GLY A 187 8.40 12.98 5.49
N ALA A 188 9.50 12.56 6.09
CA ALA A 188 9.91 11.16 6.18
C ALA A 188 8.91 10.27 6.93
N GLN A 189 7.91 10.82 7.64
CA GLN A 189 6.81 10.04 8.20
C GLN A 189 5.87 9.51 7.09
N TYR A 190 5.71 10.29 6.02
CA TYR A 190 4.80 9.99 4.90
C TYR A 190 5.53 9.51 3.66
N LEU A 191 6.75 10.01 3.43
CA LEU A 191 7.51 9.88 2.20
C LEU A 191 8.76 9.03 2.41
N THR A 192 9.22 8.40 1.35
CA THR A 192 10.53 7.76 1.27
C THR A 192 11.13 8.02 -0.10
N VAL A 193 12.46 8.14 -0.14
CA VAL A 193 13.22 8.10 -1.40
C VAL A 193 13.81 6.69 -1.53
N LEU A 194 13.69 6.10 -2.71
CA LEU A 194 14.35 4.84 -3.03
C LEU A 194 15.63 5.14 -3.81
N ASP A 195 16.73 5.33 -3.09
CA ASP A 195 18.06 5.46 -3.67
C ASP A 195 18.58 4.09 -4.19
N PRO A 196 19.42 4.05 -5.23
CA PRO A 196 19.90 5.17 -6.06
C PRO A 196 18.94 5.51 -7.23
N TRP A 197 17.68 5.05 -7.18
CA TRP A 197 16.75 5.12 -8.30
C TRP A 197 15.97 6.43 -8.40
N GLU A 198 16.16 7.34 -7.44
CA GLU A 198 15.55 8.67 -7.44
C GLU A 198 14.02 8.59 -7.59
N LEU A 199 13.41 7.65 -6.86
CA LEU A 199 11.96 7.46 -6.77
C LEU A 199 11.47 8.04 -5.45
N LEU A 200 10.68 9.11 -5.53
CA LEU A 200 9.97 9.67 -4.37
C LEU A 200 8.61 8.99 -4.24
N LEU A 201 8.43 8.27 -3.14
CA LEU A 201 7.29 7.41 -2.90
C LEU A 201 6.57 7.81 -1.60
N ILE A 202 5.26 7.65 -1.59
CA ILE A 202 4.44 7.72 -0.39
C ILE A 202 4.41 6.33 0.25
N LYS A 203 4.66 6.28 1.55
CA LYS A 203 4.64 5.05 2.34
C LYS A 203 3.24 4.41 2.34
N PRO A 204 3.16 3.09 2.45
CA PRO A 204 1.87 2.37 2.50
C PRO A 204 0.92 2.98 3.54
N GLY A 205 -0.33 3.25 3.13
CA GLY A 205 -1.37 3.77 4.01
C GLY A 205 -1.16 5.21 4.51
N MET A 206 -0.15 5.93 4.00
CA MET A 206 0.14 7.32 4.40
C MET A 206 -0.39 8.37 3.40
N GLU A 207 -1.10 7.95 2.35
CA GLU A 207 -1.67 8.86 1.34
C GLU A 207 -2.69 9.84 1.93
N LEU A 208 -3.72 9.33 2.62
CA LEU A 208 -4.74 10.19 3.25
C LEU A 208 -4.16 11.06 4.38
N PRO A 209 -3.28 10.54 5.26
CA PRO A 209 -2.57 11.37 6.23
C PRO A 209 -1.71 12.47 5.61
N LEU A 210 -1.02 12.19 4.51
CA LEU A 210 -0.26 13.20 3.77
C LEU A 210 -1.22 14.25 3.18
N TYR A 211 -2.36 13.80 2.64
CA TYR A 211 -3.36 14.70 2.10
C TYR A 211 -3.95 15.62 3.18
N GLU A 212 -4.30 15.07 4.34
CA GLU A 212 -4.76 15.80 5.51
C GLU A 212 -3.74 16.84 5.97
N ARG A 213 -2.46 16.49 5.99
CA ARG A 213 -1.40 17.44 6.35
C ARG A 213 -1.30 18.59 5.36
N CYS A 214 -1.56 18.32 4.08
CA CYS A 214 -1.43 19.31 3.01
C CYS A 214 -2.65 20.20 2.83
N GLU A 215 -3.85 19.61 2.85
CA GLU A 215 -5.13 20.23 2.52
C GLU A 215 -6.22 19.66 3.47
N PRO A 216 -6.22 20.06 4.75
CA PRO A 216 -7.04 19.42 5.79
C PRO A 216 -8.54 19.52 5.53
N GLU A 217 -9.01 20.66 5.00
CA GLU A 217 -10.43 20.87 4.69
C GLU A 217 -10.95 19.90 3.62
N GLN A 218 -10.12 19.63 2.60
CA GLN A 218 -10.48 18.71 1.53
C GLN A 218 -10.34 17.25 1.96
N ALA A 219 -9.34 16.94 2.79
CA ALA A 219 -9.16 15.60 3.34
C ALA A 219 -10.27 15.22 4.34
N ALA A 220 -10.81 16.18 5.09
CA ALA A 220 -11.87 15.96 6.07
C ALA A 220 -13.11 15.27 5.48
N TYR A 221 -13.45 15.58 4.22
CA TYR A 221 -14.52 14.89 3.49
C TYR A 221 -14.28 13.37 3.46
N TRP A 222 -13.08 12.95 3.06
CA TRP A 222 -12.73 11.53 2.93
C TRP A 222 -12.62 10.82 4.28
N ILE A 223 -12.14 11.54 5.30
CA ILE A 223 -12.04 11.03 6.67
C ILE A 223 -13.43 10.85 7.30
N GLY A 224 -14.37 11.75 6.98
CA GLY A 224 -15.73 11.75 7.52
C GLY A 224 -16.72 10.81 6.82
N LEU A 225 -16.36 10.24 5.66
CA LEU A 225 -17.22 9.28 4.96
C LEU A 225 -17.32 7.96 5.75
N PRO A 226 -18.53 7.37 5.90
CA PRO A 226 -18.73 6.07 6.55
C PRO A 226 -18.04 4.93 5.79
#